data_AF-A0A8E0WUA7-F1
#
_entry.id   AF-A0A8E0WUA7-F1
#
_cell.length_a   1.000
_cell.length_b   1.000
_cell.length_c   1.000
_cell.angle_alpha   90.00
_cell.angle_beta   90.00
_cell.angle_gamma   90.00
#
_symmetry.space_group_name_H-M   'P 1'
#
loop_
_entity.id
_entity.type
_entity.pdbx_description
1 polymer ?
#
loop_
_entity_poly.entity_id
_entity_poly.type
_entity_poly.pdbx_seq_one_letter_code
_entity_poly.pdbx_strand_id
1 'polypeptide(L)'
;MSDPISRLLADAWVEKYSTPPKEETATEWLDRTKDDPRCKALYRALDDLAEGREPRQSDLDAFNGDPYLNLQYYDARDEAVARYGDHLVWQTDEPDPDDDGEAE
;
A
#
# COMPACT_ATOMS: atom_id res chain seq x y z
N MET A 1 -15.01 -17.54 46.01
CA MET A 1 -15.51 -18.48 44.98
C MET A 1 -15.56 -17.71 43.67
N SER A 2 -14.89 -18.19 42.62
CA SER A 2 -14.87 -17.53 41.30
C SER A 2 -16.21 -17.81 40.60
N ASP A 3 -16.85 -16.75 40.08
CA ASP A 3 -18.11 -16.86 39.35
C ASP A 3 -17.91 -17.66 38.05
N PRO A 4 -18.69 -18.75 37.83
CA PRO A 4 -18.52 -19.63 36.68
C PRO A 4 -18.74 -18.93 35.33
N ILE A 5 -19.55 -17.87 35.27
CA ILE A 5 -19.79 -17.09 34.04
C ILE A 5 -18.53 -16.31 33.67
N SER A 6 -17.94 -15.63 34.65
CA SER A 6 -16.69 -14.88 34.48
C SER A 6 -15.53 -15.76 33.99
N ARG A 7 -15.46 -17.02 34.44
CA ARG A 7 -14.45 -17.98 33.98
C ARG A 7 -14.66 -18.38 32.52
N LEU A 8 -15.90 -18.63 32.12
CA LEU A 8 -16.24 -19.01 30.75
C LEU A 8 -15.97 -17.86 29.75
N LEU A 9 -16.22 -16.62 30.16
CA LEU A 9 -15.86 -15.43 29.37
C LEU A 9 -14.34 -15.24 29.27
N ALA A 10 -13.61 -15.49 30.36
CA ALA A 10 -12.15 -15.43 30.35
C ALA A 10 -11.55 -16.51 29.43
N ASP A 11 -12.06 -17.74 29.50
CA ASP A 11 -11.60 -18.85 28.65
C ASP A 11 -11.88 -18.57 27.16
N ALA A 12 -13.06 -18.04 26.82
CA ALA A 12 -13.39 -17.65 25.44
C ALA A 12 -12.55 -16.47 24.93
N TRP A 13 -12.22 -15.51 25.80
CA TRP A 13 -11.34 -14.40 25.45
C TRP A 13 -9.91 -14.90 25.21
N VAL A 14 -9.41 -15.78 26.07
CA VAL A 14 -8.11 -16.43 25.86
C VAL A 14 -8.13 -17.22 24.57
N GLU A 15 -9.12 -18.07 24.29
CA GLU A 15 -9.19 -18.83 23.04
C GLU A 15 -9.13 -17.92 21.79
N LYS A 16 -9.87 -16.82 21.81
CA LYS A 16 -9.93 -15.87 20.69
C LYS A 16 -8.63 -15.10 20.46
N TYR A 17 -7.91 -14.76 21.53
CA TYR A 17 -6.77 -13.82 21.48
C TYR A 17 -5.42 -14.44 21.88
N SER A 18 -5.38 -15.72 22.29
CA SER A 18 -4.15 -16.44 22.66
C SER A 18 -3.46 -17.10 21.48
N THR A 19 -4.12 -17.15 20.31
CA THR A 19 -3.44 -17.57 19.09
C THR A 19 -2.54 -16.41 18.68
N PRO A 20 -1.20 -16.54 18.81
CA PRO A 20 -0.31 -15.52 18.29
C PRO A 20 -0.61 -15.36 16.79
N PRO A 21 -0.69 -14.13 16.26
CA PRO A 21 -0.81 -13.94 14.83
C PRO A 21 0.30 -14.77 14.18
N LYS A 22 -0.06 -15.55 13.15
CA LYS A 22 0.91 -16.35 12.41
C LYS A 22 2.04 -15.42 12.03
N GLU A 23 3.24 -15.66 12.56
CA GLU A 23 4.41 -14.83 12.28
C GLU A 23 4.67 -14.94 10.78
N GLU A 24 4.25 -13.92 10.05
CA GLU A 24 4.50 -13.79 8.62
C GLU A 24 6.00 -13.54 8.45
N THR A 25 6.66 -14.39 7.68
CA THR A 25 8.07 -14.16 7.37
C THR A 25 8.20 -12.91 6.50
N ALA A 26 9.34 -12.21 6.59
CA ALA A 26 9.59 -11.03 5.76
C ALA A 26 9.42 -11.32 4.25
N THR A 27 9.70 -12.55 3.83
CA THR A 27 9.51 -13.02 2.45
C THR A 27 8.04 -13.17 2.08
N GLU A 28 7.22 -13.79 2.93
CA GLU A 28 5.76 -13.92 2.70
C GLU A 28 5.08 -12.54 2.67
N TRP A 29 5.50 -11.63 3.54
CA TRP A 29 5.03 -10.26 3.53
C TRP A 29 5.40 -9.54 2.23
N LEU A 30 6.64 -9.73 1.75
CA LEU A 30 7.18 -9.12 0.54
C LEU A 30 6.53 -9.66 -0.74
N ASP A 31 6.24 -10.97 -0.79
CA ASP A 31 5.52 -11.57 -1.91
C ASP A 31 4.07 -11.06 -1.95
N ARG A 32 3.39 -10.97 -0.79
CA ARG A 32 2.04 -10.39 -0.73
C ARG A 32 2.01 -8.92 -1.16
N THR A 33 3.00 -8.12 -0.75
CA THR A 33 3.05 -6.68 -1.11
C THR A 33 3.48 -6.45 -2.54
N LYS A 34 4.26 -7.35 -3.15
CA LYS A 34 4.58 -7.28 -4.60
C LYS A 34 3.36 -7.52 -5.49
N ASP A 35 2.45 -8.39 -5.06
CA ASP A 35 1.22 -8.68 -5.80
C ASP A 35 0.06 -7.73 -5.44
N ASP A 36 0.24 -6.83 -4.47
CA ASP A 36 -0.77 -5.83 -4.13
C ASP A 36 -0.85 -4.76 -5.24
N PRO A 37 -2.00 -4.63 -5.92
CA PRO A 37 -2.17 -3.64 -7.00
C PRO A 37 -1.93 -2.20 -6.52
N ARG A 38 -2.18 -1.90 -5.24
CA ARG A 38 -1.92 -0.57 -4.66
C ARG A 38 -0.44 -0.30 -4.53
N CYS A 39 0.34 -1.30 -4.14
CA CYS A 39 1.80 -1.19 -4.08
C CYS A 39 2.39 -1.03 -5.48
N LYS A 40 1.87 -1.76 -6.48
CA LYS A 40 2.27 -1.59 -7.89
C LYS A 40 1.99 -0.16 -8.39
N ALA A 41 0.80 0.37 -8.13
CA ALA A 41 0.43 1.75 -8.47
C ALA A 41 1.33 2.78 -7.78
N LEU A 42 1.67 2.57 -6.50
CA LEU A 42 2.63 3.43 -5.79
C LEU A 42 4.00 3.39 -6.47
N TYR A 43 4.53 2.21 -6.80
CA TYR A 43 5.84 2.11 -7.44
C TYR A 43 5.88 2.82 -8.80
N ARG A 44 4.84 2.67 -9.63
CA ARG A 44 4.71 3.43 -10.89
C ARG A 44 4.73 4.95 -10.65
N ALA A 45 3.95 5.42 -9.67
CA ALA A 45 3.93 6.84 -9.30
C ALA A 45 5.29 7.35 -8.81
N LEU A 46 6.04 6.54 -8.05
CA LEU A 46 7.37 6.90 -7.58
C LEU A 46 8.39 6.97 -8.73
N ASP A 47 8.33 6.04 -9.68
CA ASP A 47 9.18 6.05 -10.88
C ASP A 47 8.90 7.28 -11.75
N ASP A 48 7.63 7.65 -11.93
CA ASP A 48 7.26 8.87 -12.65
C ASP A 48 7.82 10.14 -12.01
N LEU A 49 7.70 10.25 -10.68
CA LEU A 49 8.29 11.36 -9.93
C LEU A 49 9.82 11.37 -10.05
N ALA A 50 10.46 10.20 -10.03
CA ALA A 50 11.91 10.08 -10.21
C ALA A 50 12.36 10.55 -11.59
N GLU A 51 11.52 10.43 -12.62
CA GLU A 51 11.76 10.92 -13.98
C GLU A 51 11.31 12.38 -14.19
N GLY A 52 10.75 13.04 -13.17
CA GLY A 52 10.27 14.42 -13.25
C GLY A 52 8.91 14.56 -13.94
N ARG A 53 8.09 13.51 -13.90
CA ARG A 53 6.71 13.50 -14.41
C ARG A 53 5.74 13.48 -13.23
N GLU A 54 4.60 14.16 -13.36
CA GLU A 54 3.49 13.95 -12.42
C GLU A 54 2.92 12.55 -12.66
N PRO A 55 2.63 11.77 -11.61
CA PRO A 55 1.97 10.49 -11.73
C PRO A 55 0.57 10.59 -12.33
N ARG A 56 0.12 9.48 -12.90
CA ARG A 56 -1.23 9.34 -13.46
C ARG A 56 -2.29 9.39 -12.37
N GLN A 57 -3.45 9.95 -12.70
CA GLN A 57 -4.54 10.07 -11.72
C GLN A 57 -5.07 8.68 -11.33
N SER A 58 -5.09 7.73 -12.26
CA SER A 58 -5.47 6.35 -12.00
C SER A 58 -4.60 5.66 -10.95
N ASP A 59 -3.28 5.91 -10.98
CA ASP A 59 -2.35 5.34 -10.01
C ASP A 59 -2.55 5.97 -8.63
N LEU A 60 -2.73 7.29 -8.58
CA LEU A 60 -3.05 7.99 -7.34
C LEU A 60 -4.35 7.45 -6.71
N ASP A 61 -5.39 7.26 -7.51
CA ASP A 61 -6.69 6.76 -7.07
C ASP A 61 -6.61 5.31 -6.55
N ALA A 62 -5.70 4.49 -7.10
CA ALA A 62 -5.55 3.08 -6.72
C ALA A 62 -5.06 2.90 -5.26
N PHE A 63 -4.15 3.74 -4.79
CA PHE A 63 -3.69 3.72 -3.39
C PHE A 63 -4.32 4.80 -2.50
N ASN A 64 -5.17 5.68 -3.07
CA ASN A 64 -5.86 6.71 -2.31
C ASN A 64 -6.74 6.10 -1.22
N GLY A 65 -6.51 6.49 0.03
CA GLY A 65 -7.20 5.97 1.21
C GLY A 65 -6.36 5.02 2.05
N ASP A 66 -5.17 4.62 1.59
CA ASP A 66 -4.14 4.03 2.45
C ASP A 66 -3.22 5.13 3.01
N PRO A 67 -3.27 5.44 4.33
CA PRO A 67 -2.46 6.52 4.90
C PRO A 67 -0.95 6.27 4.79
N TYR A 68 -0.52 5.01 4.77
CA TYR A 68 0.90 4.65 4.73
C TYR A 68 1.48 4.82 3.33
N LEU A 69 0.75 4.39 2.29
CA LEU A 69 1.16 4.59 0.89
C LEU A 69 1.10 6.08 0.51
N ASN A 70 0.07 6.80 0.96
CA ASN A 70 -0.04 8.25 0.73
C ASN A 70 1.13 9.03 1.34
N LEU A 71 1.59 8.65 2.54
CA LEU A 71 2.74 9.32 3.17
C LEU A 71 4.02 9.16 2.34
N GLN A 72 4.30 7.95 1.86
CA GLN A 72 5.46 7.69 0.99
C GLN A 72 5.39 8.47 -0.31
N TYR A 73 4.21 8.55 -0.92
CA TYR A 73 3.98 9.34 -2.12
C TYR A 73 4.27 10.83 -1.89
N TYR A 74 3.75 11.42 -0.81
CA TYR A 74 3.97 12.84 -0.53
C TYR A 74 5.44 13.18 -0.25
N ASP A 75 6.14 12.33 0.50
CA ASP A 75 7.59 12.49 0.73
C ASP A 75 8.35 12.51 -0.61
N ALA A 76 8.08 11.54 -1.49
CA ALA A 76 8.71 11.46 -2.80
C ALA A 76 8.34 12.64 -3.72
N ARG A 77 7.10 13.13 -3.63
CA ARG A 77 6.63 14.29 -4.39
C ARG A 77 7.36 15.56 -3.96
N ASP A 78 7.52 15.78 -2.66
CA ASP A 78 8.27 16.92 -2.15
C ASP A 78 9.74 16.88 -2.60
N GLU A 79 10.36 15.68 -2.62
CA GLU A 79 11.69 15.50 -3.19
C GLU A 79 11.75 15.79 -4.69
N ALA A 80 10.76 15.32 -5.45
CA ALA A 80 10.67 15.55 -6.89
C ALA A 80 10.49 17.04 -7.20
N VAL A 81 9.61 17.75 -6.48
CA VAL A 81 9.44 19.20 -6.59
C VAL A 81 10.73 19.94 -6.22
N ALA A 82 11.44 19.52 -5.18
CA ALA A 82 12.72 20.12 -4.83
C ALA A 82 13.80 19.90 -5.90
N ARG A 83 13.78 18.75 -6.59
CA ARG A 83 14.75 18.38 -7.63
C ARG A 83 14.46 19.02 -8.98
N TYR A 84 13.20 19.01 -9.41
CA TYR A 84 12.78 19.43 -10.75
C TYR A 84 12.12 20.82 -10.78
N GLY A 85 11.79 21.39 -9.62
CA GLY A 85 11.03 22.64 -9.50
C GLY A 85 9.56 22.45 -9.88
N ASP A 86 8.92 23.53 -10.36
CA ASP A 86 7.54 23.52 -10.87
C ASP A 86 7.41 22.87 -12.27
N HIS A 87 8.38 22.06 -12.69
CA HIS A 87 8.48 21.52 -14.05
C HIS A 87 8.00 20.07 -14.19
N LEU A 88 7.26 19.54 -13.22
CA LEU A 88 6.69 18.20 -13.35
C LEU A 88 5.73 18.16 -14.55
N VAL A 89 6.00 17.24 -15.47
CA VAL A 89 5.21 17.09 -16.70
C VAL A 89 3.95 16.30 -16.39
N TRP A 90 2.79 16.89 -16.65
CA TRP A 90 1.50 16.20 -16.51
C TRP A 90 1.38 15.04 -17.49
N GLN A 91 1.06 13.86 -16.96
CA GLN A 91 0.73 12.69 -17.77
C GLN A 91 -0.77 12.61 -18.05
N THR A 92 -1.09 11.89 -19.13
CA THR A 92 -2.48 11.49 -19.44
C THR A 92 -2.65 10.03 -19.04
N ASP A 93 -3.86 9.64 -18.63
CA ASP A 93 -4.21 8.26 -18.27
C ASP A 93 -4.30 7.37 -19.54
N GLU A 94 -3.21 7.24 -20.29
CA GLU A 94 -3.10 6.23 -21.34
C GLU A 94 -2.82 4.86 -20.70
N PRO A 95 -3.39 3.76 -21.23
CA PRO A 95 -3.12 2.43 -20.71
C PRO A 95 -1.62 2.13 -20.78
N ASP A 96 -1.07 1.64 -19.67
CA ASP A 96 0.33 1.25 -19.59
C ASP A 96 0.60 0.10 -20.58
N PRO A 97 1.56 0.23 -21.51
CA PRO A 97 1.90 -0.84 -22.44
C PRO A 97 2.42 -2.12 -21.76
N ASP A 98 2.87 -2.01 -20.50
CA ASP A 98 3.33 -3.12 -19.67
C ASP A 98 2.26 -3.60 -18.67
N ASP A 99 1.03 -3.06 -18.74
CA ASP A 99 -0.12 -3.67 -18.09
C ASP A 99 -0.48 -4.94 -18.87
N ASP A 100 0.16 -6.05 -18.48
CA ASP A 100 -0.26 -7.40 -18.84
C ASP A 100 -1.68 -7.60 -18.31
N GLY A 101 -2.66 -7.07 -19.05
CA GLY A 101 -4.05 -7.06 -18.67
C GLY A 101 -4.44 -8.46 -18.21
N GLU A 102 -4.96 -8.57 -16.98
CA GLU A 102 -5.54 -9.81 -16.51
C GLU A 102 -6.63 -10.18 -17.50
N ALA A 103 -6.33 -11.17 -18.34
CA ALA A 103 -7.29 -11.73 -19.27
C ALA A 103 -8.40 -12.36 -18.42
N GLU A 104 -9.60 -11.78 -18.52
CA GLU A 104 -10.85 -12.30 -17.96
C GLU A 104 -11.07 -13.80 -18.25
#